data_AF-A0A8S9KV00-F1
#
_entry.id   AF-A0A8S9KV00-F1
#
_cell.length_a   1.000
_cell.length_b   1.000
_cell.length_c   1.000
_cell.angle_alpha   90.00
_cell.angle_beta   90.00
_cell.angle_gamma   90.00
#
_symmetry.space_group_name_H-M   'P 1'
#
loop_
_entity.id
_entity.type
_entity.pdbx_description
1 polymer ?
#
loop_
_entity_poly.entity_id
_entity_poly.type
_entity_poly.pdbx_seq_one_letter_code
_entity_poly.pdbx_strand_id
1 'polypeptide(L)'
;MDNLRGPKAGTRDIFAKVPGYPDNIGLTPVGDFWIGIHCKKNLLGRLVVNNQWLGKLVEKTVKLELLIWLVNGFKPHGVAVKISGETGEIKNVKRDL
;
A
#
# COMPACT_ATOMS: atom_id res chain seq x y z
N MET A 1 -4.63 -20.84 17.80
CA MET A 1 -4.61 -20.25 16.44
C MET A 1 -3.98 -21.32 15.57
N ASP A 2 -4.79 -22.25 15.07
CA ASP A 2 -4.31 -23.58 14.65
C ASP A 2 -4.49 -23.83 13.15
N ASN A 3 -4.37 -22.78 12.36
CA ASN A 3 -4.67 -22.82 10.92
C ASN A 3 -3.38 -22.52 10.16
N LEU A 4 -2.62 -23.59 9.90
CA LEU A 4 -1.71 -23.82 8.76
C LEU A 4 -0.93 -25.11 9.08
N ARG A 5 -1.61 -26.26 9.02
CA ARG A 5 -0.98 -27.59 9.17
C ARG A 5 -0.72 -28.14 7.76
N GLY A 6 0.55 -28.31 7.39
CA GLY A 6 0.95 -28.84 6.08
C GLY A 6 2.43 -28.55 5.78
N PRO A 7 2.99 -29.08 4.67
CA PRO A 7 4.41 -28.93 4.33
C PRO A 7 4.91 -27.48 4.19
N LYS A 8 3.99 -26.53 3.99
CA LYS A 8 4.27 -25.09 3.87
C LYS A 8 3.84 -24.30 5.12
N ALA A 9 3.60 -24.98 6.24
CA ALA A 9 3.28 -24.32 7.50
C ALA A 9 4.39 -23.32 7.89
N GLY A 10 3.99 -22.09 8.24
CA GLY A 10 4.93 -21.04 8.63
C GLY A 10 5.70 -20.39 7.48
N THR A 11 5.50 -20.80 6.22
CA THR A 11 6.11 -20.11 5.07
C THR A 11 5.18 -19.01 4.55
N ARG A 12 5.77 -18.01 3.88
CA ARG A 12 5.07 -16.91 3.22
C ARG A 12 5.57 -16.78 1.80
N ASP A 13 4.67 -16.58 0.86
CA ASP A 13 4.99 -16.33 -0.54
C ASP A 13 4.38 -15.00 -0.99
N ILE A 14 5.02 -14.35 -1.96
CA ILE A 14 4.55 -13.07 -2.50
C ILE A 14 3.51 -13.38 -3.57
N PHE A 15 2.24 -13.18 -3.23
CA PHE A 15 1.14 -13.36 -4.18
C PHE A 15 1.10 -12.28 -5.27
N ALA A 16 1.26 -11.00 -4.89
CA ALA A 16 1.18 -9.88 -5.83
C ALA A 16 2.08 -8.71 -5.39
N LYS A 17 2.61 -7.96 -6.37
CA LYS A 17 3.35 -6.70 -6.14
C LYS A 17 2.52 -5.51 -6.63
N VAL A 18 2.10 -4.64 -5.71
CA VAL A 18 1.25 -3.47 -6.01
C VAL A 18 1.99 -2.13 -5.84
N PRO A 19 1.61 -1.07 -6.57
CA PRO A 19 2.32 0.22 -6.61
C PRO A 19 2.00 1.15 -5.41
N GLY A 20 2.12 0.64 -4.18
CA GLY A 20 1.91 1.43 -2.97
C GLY A 20 1.76 0.58 -1.72
N TYR A 21 1.27 1.19 -0.64
CA TYR A 21 0.89 0.48 0.58
C TYR A 21 -0.59 0.11 0.50
N PRO A 22 -0.91 -1.19 0.41
CA PRO A 22 -2.29 -1.65 0.42
C PRO A 22 -2.91 -1.35 1.78
N ASP A 23 -4.10 -0.80 1.76
CA ASP A 23 -4.89 -0.48 2.96
C ASP A 23 -6.07 -1.46 3.08
N ASN A 24 -6.80 -1.66 1.97
CA ASN A 24 -7.98 -2.52 1.92
C ASN A 24 -7.93 -3.52 0.78
N ILE A 25 -8.55 -4.68 0.95
CA ILE A 25 -8.74 -5.71 -0.08
C ILE A 25 -10.20 -6.12 -0.16
N GLY A 26 -10.74 -6.22 -1.38
CA GLY A 26 -12.11 -6.66 -1.65
C GLY A 26 -12.14 -7.74 -2.72
N LEU A 27 -12.85 -8.84 -2.47
CA LEU A 27 -13.04 -9.91 -3.45
C LEU A 27 -14.12 -9.51 -4.47
N THR A 28 -13.93 -9.90 -5.72
CA THR A 28 -14.93 -9.75 -6.78
C THR A 28 -15.68 -11.06 -7.00
N PRO A 29 -16.92 -11.03 -7.57
CA PRO A 29 -17.67 -12.25 -7.87
C PRO A 29 -16.96 -13.23 -8.80
N VAL A 30 -16.03 -12.74 -9.62
CA VAL A 30 -15.24 -13.55 -10.57
C VAL A 30 -13.92 -14.06 -9.98
N GLY A 31 -13.69 -13.88 -8.68
CA GLY A 31 -12.49 -14.36 -7.99
C GLY A 31 -11.27 -13.43 -8.02
N ASP A 32 -11.31 -12.32 -8.76
CA ASP A 32 -10.28 -11.28 -8.71
C ASP A 32 -10.37 -10.43 -7.44
N PHE A 33 -9.32 -9.66 -7.12
CA PHE A 33 -9.30 -8.75 -5.96
C PHE A 33 -9.15 -7.29 -6.36
N TRP A 34 -9.90 -6.41 -5.70
CA TRP A 34 -9.62 -4.97 -5.63
C TRP A 34 -8.75 -4.67 -4.41
N ILE A 35 -7.69 -3.90 -4.62
CA ILE A 35 -6.80 -3.43 -3.56
C ILE A 35 -6.86 -1.92 -3.53
N GLY A 36 -7.33 -1.37 -2.41
CA GLY A 36 -7.24 0.06 -2.11
C GLY A 36 -5.84 0.41 -1.65
N ILE A 37 -5.24 1.42 -2.26
CA ILE A 37 -3.93 1.96 -1.93
C ILE A 37 -4.12 3.41 -1.53
N HIS A 38 -3.90 3.71 -0.25
CA HIS A 38 -4.04 5.06 0.29
C HIS A 38 -2.84 5.95 -0.07
N CYS A 39 -1.61 5.41 0.03
CA CYS A 39 -0.39 6.17 -0.23
C CYS A 39 0.53 5.45 -1.20
N LYS A 40 1.11 6.22 -2.14
CA LYS A 40 2.19 5.71 -2.99
C LYS A 40 3.48 5.64 -2.18
N LYS A 41 4.33 4.67 -2.53
CA LYS A 41 5.70 4.62 -2.03
C LYS A 41 6.45 5.83 -2.57
N ASN A 42 6.96 6.67 -1.68
CA ASN A 42 7.80 7.81 -2.03
C ASN A 42 9.10 7.79 -1.22
N LEU A 43 10.15 8.42 -1.78
CA LEU A 43 11.46 8.49 -1.15
C LEU A 43 11.44 9.31 0.15
N LEU A 44 10.67 10.40 0.16
CA LEU A 44 10.54 11.27 1.34
C LEU A 44 9.90 10.56 2.52
N GLY A 45 8.76 9.89 2.32
CA GLY A 45 8.10 9.13 3.38
C GLY A 45 8.99 8.00 3.90
N ARG A 46 9.73 7.32 3.01
CA ARG A 46 10.69 6.29 3.43
C ARG A 46 11.82 6.85 4.29
N LEU A 47 12.38 8.01 3.94
CA LEU A 47 13.46 8.65 4.70
C LEU A 47 12.98 9.09 6.09
N VAL A 48 11.79 9.71 6.16
CA VAL A 48 11.19 10.20 7.40
C VAL A 48 10.81 9.05 8.32
N VAL A 49 10.20 7.98 7.80
CA VAL A 49 9.80 6.81 8.60
C VAL A 49 11.00 6.02 9.10
N ASN A 50 12.06 5.89 8.29
CA ASN A 50 13.27 5.15 8.70
C ASN A 50 14.16 5.94 9.68
N ASN A 51 13.90 7.23 9.88
CA ASN A 51 14.71 8.06 10.73
C ASN A 51 13.86 8.82 11.76
N GLN A 52 13.79 8.26 12.99
CA GLN A 52 12.94 8.80 14.05
C GLN A 52 13.28 10.25 14.46
N TRP A 53 14.55 10.66 14.40
CA TRP A 53 14.93 12.04 14.73
C TRP A 53 14.37 13.02 13.69
N LEU A 54 14.48 12.65 12.41
CA LEU A 54 13.96 13.43 11.29
C LEU A 54 12.43 13.48 11.32
N GLY A 55 11.78 12.35 11.64
CA GLY A 55 10.32 12.29 11.89
C GLY A 55 9.86 13.31 12.91
N LYS A 56 10.51 13.36 14.08
CA LYS A 56 10.19 14.33 15.15
C LYS A 56 10.43 15.78 14.73
N LEU A 57 11.48 16.04 13.96
CA LEU A 57 11.77 17.38 13.45
C LEU A 57 10.68 17.85 12.48
N VAL A 58 10.33 16.99 11.52
CA VAL A 58 9.32 17.27 10.50
C VAL A 58 7.94 17.47 11.13
N GLU A 59 7.55 16.61 12.07
CA GLU A 59 6.29 16.72 12.82
C GLU A 59 6.14 18.08 13.53
N LYS A 60 7.23 18.61 14.10
CA LYS A 60 7.21 19.88 14.83
C LYS A 60 7.30 21.13 13.96
N THR A 61 7.82 21.00 12.75
CA THR A 61 8.16 22.16 11.88
C THR A 61 7.26 22.29 10.67
N VAL A 62 6.73 21.18 10.16
CA VAL A 62 5.95 21.15 8.92
C VAL A 62 4.47 20.99 9.24
N LYS A 63 3.62 21.84 8.66
CA LYS A 63 2.17 21.69 8.76
C LYS A 63 1.75 20.31 8.25
N LEU A 64 0.88 19.63 8.99
CA LEU A 64 0.41 18.27 8.67
C LEU A 64 -0.13 18.16 7.23
N GLU A 65 -0.88 19.16 6.77
CA GLU A 65 -1.43 19.22 5.41
C GLU A 65 -0.33 19.22 4.34
N LEU A 66 0.71 20.03 4.52
CA LEU A 66 1.84 20.10 3.60
C LEU A 66 2.64 18.80 3.60
N LEU A 67 2.79 18.17 4.77
CA LEU A 67 3.45 16.86 4.89
C LEU A 67 2.66 15.78 4.14
N ILE A 68 1.33 15.75 4.29
CA ILE A 68 0.45 14.84 3.57
C ILE A 68 0.55 15.07 2.05
N TRP A 69 0.62 16.32 1.59
CA TRP A 69 0.80 16.65 0.18
C TRP A 69 2.15 16.20 -0.39
N LEU A 70 3.24 16.47 0.34
CA LEU A 70 4.60 16.04 -0.01
C LEU A 70 4.71 14.51 -0.03
N VAL A 71 4.09 13.85 0.95
CA VAL A 71 4.13 12.39 1.06
C VAL A 71 3.34 11.74 -0.07
N ASN A 72 2.23 12.33 -0.48
CA ASN A 72 1.42 11.85 -1.59
C ASN A 72 1.91 12.32 -2.96
N GLY A 73 2.99 13.11 -3.00
CA GLY A 73 3.62 13.56 -4.23
C GLY A 73 2.70 14.45 -5.06
N PHE A 74 1.94 15.34 -4.40
CA PHE A 74 1.05 16.31 -5.05
C PHE A 74 -0.04 15.65 -5.91
N LYS A 75 -0.44 14.43 -5.55
CA LYS A 75 -1.42 13.60 -6.28
C LYS A 75 -2.56 13.18 -5.36
N PRO A 76 -3.74 12.84 -5.93
CA PRO A 76 -4.89 12.36 -5.16
C PRO A 76 -4.56 11.17 -4.26
N HIS A 77 -5.25 11.10 -3.13
CA HIS A 77 -5.00 10.21 -1.98
C HIS A 77 -5.49 8.77 -2.14
N GLY A 78 -5.83 8.34 -3.36
CA GLY A 78 -6.45 7.03 -3.59
C GLY A 78 -6.10 6.40 -4.93
N VAL A 79 -5.63 5.15 -4.89
CA VAL A 79 -5.51 4.29 -6.07
C VAL A 79 -6.18 2.96 -5.78
N ALA A 80 -7.10 2.54 -6.63
CA ALA A 80 -7.66 1.19 -6.61
C ALA A 80 -6.99 0.33 -7.69
N VAL A 81 -6.39 -0.78 -7.30
CA VAL A 81 -5.72 -1.72 -8.21
C VAL A 81 -6.51 -3.02 -8.24
N LYS A 82 -6.86 -3.50 -9.43
CA LYS A 82 -7.44 -4.83 -9.61
C LYS A 82 -6.32 -5.82 -9.90
N ILE A 83 -6.24 -6.89 -9.12
CA ILE A 83 -5.31 -8.00 -9.35
C ILE A 83 -6.06 -9.29 -9.68
N SER A 84 -5.43 -10.14 -10.48
CA SER A 84 -5.95 -11.47 -10.82
C SER A 84 -5.99 -12.37 -9.60
N GLY A 85 -7.11 -13.06 -9.37
CA GLY A 85 -7.19 -14.07 -8.32
C GLY A 85 -6.32 -15.29 -8.56
N GLU A 86 -6.07 -15.62 -9.84
CA GLU A 86 -5.33 -16.80 -10.24
C GLU A 86 -3.82 -16.57 -10.29
N THR A 87 -3.41 -15.44 -10.86
CA THR A 87 -1.99 -15.16 -11.16
C THR A 87 -1.36 -14.09 -10.27
N GLY A 88 -2.17 -13.32 -9.54
CA GLY A 88 -1.69 -12.16 -8.77
C GLY A 88 -1.24 -10.97 -9.63
N GLU A 89 -1.40 -11.03 -10.96
CA GLU A 89 -1.00 -9.97 -11.88
C GLU A 89 -1.97 -8.78 -11.85
N ILE A 90 -1.45 -7.58 -12.10
CA ILE A 90 -2.26 -6.35 -12.15
C ILE A 90 -3.07 -6.34 -13.45
N LYS A 91 -4.40 -6.40 -13.33
CA LYS A 91 -5.34 -6.31 -14.46
C LYS A 91 -5.79 -4.88 -14.73
N ASN A 92 -5.92 -4.05 -13.69
CA ASN A 92 -6.42 -2.68 -13.84
C ASN A 92 -5.93 -1.74 -12.74
N VAL A 93 -5.82 -0.45 -13.04
CA VAL A 93 -5.48 0.60 -12.06
C VAL A 93 -6.43 1.78 -12.26
N LYS A 94 -7.25 2.06 -11.25
CA LYS A 94 -8.07 3.26 -11.15
C LYS A 94 -7.45 4.23 -10.16
N ARG A 95 -7.42 5.50 -10.52
CA ARG A 95 -7.01 6.59 -9.63
C ARG A 95 -8.25 7.41 -9.37
N ASP A 96 -8.57 7.65 -8.11
CA ASP A 96 -9.54 8.69 -7.78
C ASP A 96 -8.86 10.02 -8.13
N LEU A 97 -9.57 10.88 -8.86
CA LEU A 97 -9.13 12.24 -9.23
C LEU A 97 -9.52 13.21 -8.13
#